data_AF-A0A2B7YMX5-F1
#
_entry.id   AF-A0A2B7YMX5-F1
#
_cell.length_a   1.000
_cell.length_b   1.000
_cell.length_c   1.000
_cell.angle_alpha   90.00
_cell.angle_beta   90.00
_cell.angle_gamma   90.00
#
_symmetry.space_group_name_H-M   'P 1'
#
loop_
_entity.id
_entity.type
_entity.pdbx_description
1 polymer ?
#
loop_
_entity_poly.entity_id
_entity_poly.type
_entity_poly.pdbx_seq_one_letter_code
_entity_poly.pdbx_strand_id
1 'polypeptide(L)'
;MKKNILRIFLFLIISIISFAASFNISDLNVEAKLQKDGSMLVSEAVTYDIDEINGVYFDIDAKGYGGITSLQVFEDEGHYENNVISYREVDPVNYEVTENDGVYRIKLYSRNNNNTRTFKFVYTLPEAIKVYDDVAQLNRKMVGQDWQQGVSTVKVTIEIPVPKDYDNSNILVFGHGPLTGEVDKVENTVVYKLDNYYPGDFLEAHILMEPEIFSEFDPSKVIHKNMKQELLDMEARLADEANAERENALKREEAYKKLNEKANLVFGAEASIWAILMYYIHGIFKRKNKSKNNDVKYLRDLPDDSSPALVGGVMTKSVNDNEILATIVDLIRRKVLTLETSDKNTIITLTGSTDKLSAQENAIIDIYINDFGDGKSLDLKSFGFFSKVPMSTARKFEKWSSYIIAEMNRKGLVYENIGCGMMFIFMLLSAVFAFGGIIQAALTENPLFIFGIPLGIVLFFSAGTAKYPSKKIADFNVKWQAFKNFLSDYSQLEEAKITSIHLWEQYFVYAIALGVSEKVVKAYKKALDMGIITETHGMSNLAYSPIFNSNFSRSFSNLNGMVSKTNSRANSTIASTRRSSSSGGGGGFSSGSSGGGGSHGGGGGF
;
A
#
# COMPACT_ATOMS: atom_id res chain seq x y z
N MET A 1 -14.67 37.94 -20.72
CA MET A 1 -13.32 37.34 -20.72
C MET A 1 -13.16 36.21 -19.70
N LYS A 2 -12.97 36.44 -18.39
CA LYS A 2 -12.64 35.37 -17.40
C LYS A 2 -13.49 34.08 -17.47
N LYS A 3 -14.83 34.17 -17.62
CA LYS A 3 -15.71 32.99 -17.78
C LYS A 3 -15.45 32.16 -19.05
N ASN A 4 -14.93 32.76 -20.12
CA ASN A 4 -14.60 32.05 -21.36
C ASN A 4 -13.23 31.38 -21.23
N ILE A 5 -12.26 32.02 -20.57
CA ILE A 5 -10.96 31.42 -20.27
C ILE A 5 -11.16 30.16 -19.42
N LEU A 6 -11.99 30.20 -18.37
CA LEU A 6 -12.31 29.02 -17.56
C LEU A 6 -12.97 27.90 -18.39
N ARG A 7 -13.84 28.24 -19.35
CA ARG A 7 -14.46 27.24 -20.25
C ARG A 7 -13.45 26.63 -21.23
N ILE A 8 -12.56 27.43 -21.81
CA ILE A 8 -11.47 26.95 -22.69
C ILE A 8 -10.50 26.07 -21.90
N PHE A 9 -10.19 26.42 -20.65
CA PHE A 9 -9.35 25.63 -19.77
C PHE A 9 -10.02 24.30 -19.35
N LEU A 10 -11.33 24.32 -19.06
CA LEU A 10 -12.10 23.08 -18.83
C LEU A 10 -12.17 22.20 -20.08
N PHE A 11 -12.34 22.80 -21.26
CA PHE A 11 -12.37 22.08 -22.52
C PHE A 11 -11.01 21.44 -22.82
N LEU A 12 -9.89 22.17 -22.60
CA LEU A 12 -8.54 21.61 -22.69
C LEU A 12 -8.31 20.46 -21.72
N ILE A 13 -8.78 20.56 -20.46
CA ILE A 13 -8.67 19.46 -19.49
C ILE A 13 -9.48 18.23 -19.93
N ILE A 14 -10.67 18.42 -20.50
CA ILE A 14 -11.53 17.32 -21.00
C ILE A 14 -10.97 16.73 -22.30
N SER A 15 -10.37 17.53 -23.18
CA SER A 15 -9.68 17.08 -24.40
C SER A 15 -8.34 16.37 -24.14
N ILE A 16 -7.86 16.32 -22.90
CA ILE A 16 -6.69 15.53 -22.48
C ILE A 16 -7.13 14.21 -21.82
N ILE A 17 -8.44 13.87 -21.83
CA ILE A 17 -8.87 12.47 -21.81
C ILE A 17 -8.57 11.87 -23.20
N SER A 18 -7.28 11.62 -23.44
CA SER A 18 -6.87 10.64 -24.45
C SER A 18 -7.44 9.29 -24.02
N PHE A 19 -8.30 8.71 -24.84
CA PHE A 19 -8.62 7.29 -24.78
C PHE A 19 -7.38 6.53 -25.25
N ALA A 20 -6.40 6.41 -24.36
CA ALA A 20 -5.22 5.59 -24.57
C ALA A 20 -5.65 4.12 -24.48
N ALA A 21 -5.12 3.30 -25.39
CA ALA A 21 -5.31 1.86 -25.38
C ALA A 21 -4.96 1.27 -23.99
N SER A 22 -5.91 0.53 -23.40
CA SER A 22 -5.74 -0.13 -22.11
C SER A 22 -5.83 -1.64 -22.32
N PHE A 23 -4.71 -2.30 -22.05
CA PHE A 23 -4.48 -3.73 -22.27
C PHE A 23 -3.30 -4.20 -21.41
N ASN A 24 -3.02 -5.50 -21.39
CA ASN A 24 -1.74 -6.10 -21.01
C ASN A 24 -1.36 -7.14 -22.08
N ILE A 25 -0.09 -7.60 -22.09
CA ILE A 25 0.36 -8.67 -22.99
C ILE A 25 0.68 -9.92 -22.15
N SER A 26 -0.12 -10.95 -22.33
CA SER A 26 0.01 -12.22 -21.62
C SER A 26 1.14 -13.04 -22.23
N ASP A 27 1.03 -13.37 -23.51
CA ASP A 27 1.93 -14.30 -24.19
C ASP A 27 2.45 -13.76 -25.53
N LEU A 28 3.72 -14.07 -25.83
CA LEU A 28 4.34 -13.92 -27.14
C LEU A 28 4.94 -15.27 -27.56
N ASN A 29 4.39 -15.89 -28.61
CA ASN A 29 4.92 -17.12 -29.19
C ASN A 29 5.42 -16.85 -30.61
N VAL A 30 6.74 -16.88 -30.77
CA VAL A 30 7.45 -16.72 -32.04
C VAL A 30 7.83 -18.10 -32.57
N GLU A 31 7.37 -18.45 -33.76
CA GLU A 31 7.72 -19.70 -34.45
C GLU A 31 8.47 -19.37 -35.75
N ALA A 32 9.72 -19.81 -35.83
CA ALA A 32 10.59 -19.57 -36.97
C ALA A 32 11.02 -20.89 -37.61
N LYS A 33 11.04 -20.97 -38.94
CA LYS A 33 11.42 -22.14 -39.72
C LYS A 33 12.49 -21.75 -40.73
N LEU A 34 13.74 -22.08 -40.41
CA LEU A 34 14.87 -21.91 -41.34
C LEU A 34 14.70 -22.83 -42.55
N GLN A 35 15.06 -22.33 -43.72
CA GLN A 35 14.99 -23.04 -45.00
C GLN A 35 16.40 -23.35 -45.52
N LYS A 36 16.51 -24.28 -46.46
CA LYS A 36 17.81 -24.73 -47.02
C LYS A 36 18.53 -23.71 -47.88
N ASP A 37 17.81 -22.69 -48.35
CA ASP A 37 18.35 -21.53 -49.09
C ASP A 37 18.90 -20.43 -48.16
N GLY A 38 18.76 -20.59 -46.84
CA GLY A 38 19.14 -19.60 -45.82
C GLY A 38 18.07 -18.55 -45.50
N SER A 39 16.88 -18.66 -46.10
CA SER A 39 15.72 -17.86 -45.70
C SER A 39 15.07 -18.39 -44.40
N MET A 40 14.21 -17.58 -43.80
CA MET A 40 13.45 -17.95 -42.60
C MET A 40 12.02 -17.46 -42.70
N LEU A 41 11.07 -18.39 -42.59
CA LEU A 41 9.65 -18.08 -42.38
C LEU A 41 9.43 -17.86 -40.88
N VAL A 42 8.91 -16.71 -40.49
CA VAL A 42 8.63 -16.34 -39.09
C VAL A 42 7.13 -16.14 -38.91
N SER A 43 6.60 -16.58 -37.77
CA SER A 43 5.21 -16.44 -37.35
C SER A 43 5.18 -15.97 -35.89
N GLU A 44 4.86 -14.70 -35.67
CA GLU A 44 4.80 -14.10 -34.33
C GLU A 44 3.35 -13.95 -33.90
N ALA A 45 2.94 -14.70 -32.87
CA ALA A 45 1.59 -14.64 -32.29
C ALA A 45 1.64 -13.95 -30.92
N VAL A 46 0.79 -12.94 -30.74
CA VAL A 46 0.79 -12.03 -29.58
C VAL A 46 -0.60 -12.02 -28.95
N THR A 47 -0.68 -12.41 -27.67
CA THR A 47 -1.92 -12.46 -26.89
C THR A 47 -2.07 -11.19 -26.06
N TYR A 48 -3.14 -10.45 -26.30
CA TYR A 48 -3.49 -9.21 -25.59
C TYR A 48 -4.73 -9.44 -24.71
N ASP A 49 -4.62 -9.08 -23.43
CA ASP A 49 -5.76 -8.95 -22.51
C ASP A 49 -6.24 -7.49 -22.55
N ILE A 50 -7.40 -7.23 -23.14
CA ILE A 50 -7.83 -5.89 -23.59
C ILE A 50 -8.99 -5.35 -22.72
N ASP A 51 -8.82 -4.15 -22.16
CA ASP A 51 -9.94 -3.35 -21.63
C ASP A 51 -10.62 -2.58 -22.78
N GLU A 52 -9.85 -1.79 -23.55
CA GLU A 52 -10.29 -1.10 -24.77
C GLU A 52 -9.09 -0.75 -25.68
N ILE A 53 -9.15 -1.17 -26.95
CA ILE A 53 -8.28 -0.72 -28.05
C ILE A 53 -9.08 -0.48 -29.34
N ASN A 54 -8.62 0.41 -30.20
CA ASN A 54 -9.06 0.60 -31.58
C ASN A 54 -8.31 -0.30 -32.57
N GLY A 55 -7.09 -0.71 -32.23
CA GLY A 55 -6.27 -1.64 -33.01
C GLY A 55 -4.93 -1.95 -32.36
N VAL A 56 -4.10 -2.75 -33.04
CA VAL A 56 -2.73 -3.09 -32.63
C VAL A 56 -1.73 -2.64 -33.68
N TYR A 57 -0.51 -2.33 -33.24
CA TYR A 57 0.64 -2.17 -34.12
C TYR A 57 1.72 -3.19 -33.77
N PHE A 58 2.49 -3.58 -34.79
CA PHE A 58 3.57 -4.55 -34.68
C PHE A 58 4.72 -4.14 -35.59
N ASP A 59 5.92 -4.12 -35.04
CA ASP A 59 7.13 -3.63 -35.69
C ASP A 59 8.07 -4.79 -35.96
N ILE A 60 8.40 -5.01 -37.23
CA ILE A 60 9.32 -6.04 -37.70
C ILE A 60 10.62 -5.36 -38.12
N ASP A 61 11.64 -5.40 -37.26
CA ASP A 61 13.00 -5.03 -37.64
C ASP A 61 13.61 -6.14 -38.53
N ALA A 62 13.64 -5.90 -39.84
CA ALA A 62 14.26 -6.76 -40.86
C ALA A 62 15.62 -6.20 -41.33
N LYS A 63 16.21 -5.26 -40.58
CA LYS A 63 17.43 -4.56 -40.96
C LYS A 63 18.62 -5.51 -41.00
N GLY A 64 19.23 -5.63 -42.19
CA GLY A 64 20.34 -6.54 -42.44
C GLY A 64 19.94 -8.00 -42.72
N TYR A 65 18.65 -8.28 -42.90
CA TYR A 65 18.11 -9.62 -43.24
C TYR A 65 17.43 -9.67 -44.64
N GLY A 66 17.71 -8.68 -45.49
CA GLY A 66 17.16 -8.56 -46.85
C GLY A 66 15.76 -7.94 -46.96
N GLY A 67 15.20 -7.40 -45.86
CA GLY A 67 13.82 -6.92 -45.79
C GLY A 67 12.81 -8.07 -45.62
N ILE A 68 11.50 -7.79 -45.72
CA ILE A 68 10.47 -8.84 -45.76
C ILE A 68 10.03 -9.11 -47.21
N THR A 69 9.98 -10.38 -47.61
CA THR A 69 9.53 -10.80 -48.96
C THR A 69 8.09 -11.31 -48.99
N SER A 70 7.50 -11.56 -47.82
CA SER A 70 6.09 -11.89 -47.63
C SER A 70 5.56 -11.23 -46.35
N LEU A 71 4.25 -11.00 -46.30
CA LEU A 71 3.53 -10.62 -45.08
C LEU A 71 2.09 -11.13 -45.17
N GLN A 72 1.65 -11.85 -44.15
CA GLN A 72 0.26 -12.22 -43.91
C GLN A 72 -0.10 -11.85 -42.47
N VAL A 73 -1.26 -11.24 -42.27
CA VAL A 73 -1.76 -10.81 -40.96
C VAL A 73 -2.98 -11.64 -40.61
N PHE A 74 -3.03 -12.17 -39.39
CA PHE A 74 -4.10 -13.03 -38.91
C PHE A 74 -4.66 -12.50 -37.59
N GLU A 75 -5.96 -12.72 -37.40
CA GLU A 75 -6.69 -12.47 -36.17
C GLU A 75 -7.28 -13.80 -35.69
N ASP A 76 -7.33 -14.06 -34.39
CA ASP A 76 -8.04 -15.22 -33.87
C ASP A 76 -9.57 -15.15 -34.14
N GLU A 77 -10.23 -16.30 -34.14
CA GLU A 77 -11.68 -16.38 -34.31
C GLU A 77 -12.44 -16.44 -32.97
N GLY A 78 -11.75 -16.21 -31.84
CA GLY A 78 -12.31 -16.32 -30.48
C GLY A 78 -12.67 -17.74 -30.04
N HIS A 79 -12.44 -18.76 -30.89
CA HIS A 79 -12.72 -20.16 -30.63
C HIS A 79 -11.43 -20.93 -30.33
N TYR A 80 -11.43 -21.61 -29.17
CA TYR A 80 -10.32 -22.40 -28.64
C TYR A 80 -10.78 -23.86 -28.51
N GLU A 81 -10.40 -24.74 -29.44
CA GLU A 81 -10.64 -26.18 -29.33
C GLU A 81 -9.34 -26.91 -29.00
N ASN A 82 -9.35 -27.77 -27.97
CA ASN A 82 -8.19 -28.56 -27.54
C ASN A 82 -6.91 -27.72 -27.27
N ASN A 83 -7.08 -26.48 -26.78
CA ASN A 83 -6.03 -25.46 -26.62
C ASN A 83 -5.33 -25.02 -27.94
N VAL A 84 -5.96 -25.23 -29.09
CA VAL A 84 -5.53 -24.70 -30.39
C VAL A 84 -6.39 -23.48 -30.75
N ILE A 85 -5.73 -22.41 -31.21
CA ILE A 85 -6.36 -21.15 -31.62
C ILE A 85 -6.72 -21.24 -33.10
N SER A 86 -7.99 -21.05 -33.47
CA SER A 86 -8.38 -20.85 -34.87
C SER A 86 -8.05 -19.41 -35.31
N TYR A 87 -7.51 -19.26 -36.52
CA TYR A 87 -7.06 -17.99 -37.08
C TYR A 87 -7.70 -17.73 -38.44
N ARG A 88 -8.21 -16.51 -38.61
CA ARG A 88 -8.67 -15.98 -39.91
C ARG A 88 -7.63 -15.02 -40.47
N GLU A 89 -7.31 -15.14 -41.75
CA GLU A 89 -6.49 -14.15 -42.44
C GLU A 89 -7.23 -12.83 -42.57
N VAL A 90 -6.51 -11.72 -42.38
CA VAL A 90 -7.06 -10.35 -42.42
C VAL A 90 -6.89 -9.80 -43.82
N ASP A 91 -8.00 -9.34 -44.43
CA ASP A 91 -7.95 -8.63 -45.71
C ASP A 91 -7.05 -7.38 -45.60
N PRO A 92 -6.05 -7.20 -46.50
CA PRO A 92 -5.12 -6.07 -46.48
C PRO A 92 -5.74 -4.67 -46.41
N VAL A 93 -7.03 -4.49 -46.72
CA VAL A 93 -7.72 -3.21 -46.52
C VAL A 93 -7.81 -2.79 -45.05
N ASN A 94 -7.59 -3.70 -44.09
CA ASN A 94 -7.73 -3.46 -42.65
C ASN A 94 -6.39 -3.21 -41.93
N TYR A 95 -5.25 -3.16 -42.63
CA TYR A 95 -3.98 -2.79 -42.03
C TYR A 95 -3.12 -1.89 -42.92
N GLU A 96 -2.40 -0.95 -42.29
CA GLU A 96 -1.36 -0.14 -42.93
C GLU A 96 0.01 -0.83 -42.74
N VAL A 97 0.90 -0.68 -43.72
CA VAL A 97 2.32 -1.06 -43.58
C VAL A 97 3.19 0.13 -43.96
N THR A 98 4.09 0.54 -43.07
CA THR A 98 5.08 1.60 -43.33
C THR A 98 6.47 1.09 -43.00
N GLU A 99 7.42 1.26 -43.92
CA GLU A 99 8.84 0.92 -43.73
C GLU A 99 9.66 2.17 -43.39
N ASN A 100 10.64 2.03 -42.50
CA ASN A 100 11.63 3.05 -42.20
C ASN A 100 12.94 2.41 -41.68
N ASP A 101 14.05 2.62 -42.40
CA ASP A 101 15.39 2.14 -42.03
C ASP A 101 15.49 0.61 -41.79
N GLY A 102 14.66 -0.16 -42.52
CA GLY A 102 14.55 -1.62 -42.41
C GLY A 102 13.54 -2.12 -41.37
N VAL A 103 12.86 -1.22 -40.65
CA VAL A 103 11.79 -1.56 -39.70
C VAL A 103 10.43 -1.40 -40.38
N TYR A 104 9.66 -2.48 -40.45
CA TYR A 104 8.33 -2.52 -41.03
C TYR A 104 7.28 -2.44 -39.92
N ARG A 105 6.59 -1.30 -39.80
CA ARG A 105 5.45 -1.12 -38.90
C ARG A 105 4.16 -1.55 -39.59
N ILE A 106 3.55 -2.63 -39.10
CA ILE A 106 2.19 -3.06 -39.44
C ILE A 106 1.26 -2.42 -38.42
N LYS A 107 0.17 -1.81 -38.88
CA LYS A 107 -0.86 -1.20 -38.02
C LYS A 107 -2.23 -1.74 -38.40
N LEU A 108 -2.73 -2.67 -37.59
CA LEU A 108 -3.95 -3.43 -37.77
C LEU A 108 -5.15 -2.76 -37.07
N TYR A 109 -6.18 -2.44 -37.84
CA TYR A 109 -7.42 -1.86 -37.32
C TYR A 109 -8.42 -2.95 -36.89
N SER A 110 -8.27 -3.47 -35.67
CA SER A 110 -9.28 -4.33 -35.01
C SER A 110 -9.68 -3.79 -33.64
N ARG A 111 -10.86 -3.17 -33.56
CA ARG A 111 -11.39 -2.58 -32.33
C ARG A 111 -11.92 -3.66 -31.38
N ASN A 112 -11.41 -3.66 -30.16
CA ASN A 112 -11.66 -4.68 -29.14
C ASN A 112 -11.89 -4.05 -27.76
N ASN A 113 -12.62 -4.75 -26.88
CA ASN A 113 -13.05 -4.23 -25.60
C ASN A 113 -13.44 -5.38 -24.64
N ASN A 114 -12.91 -5.37 -23.41
CA ASN A 114 -13.14 -6.38 -22.36
C ASN A 114 -13.03 -7.84 -22.86
N ASN A 115 -11.96 -8.17 -23.58
CA ASN A 115 -11.71 -9.50 -24.15
C ASN A 115 -10.22 -9.83 -24.25
N THR A 116 -9.88 -11.12 -24.34
CA THR A 116 -8.54 -11.58 -24.70
C THR A 116 -8.51 -11.93 -26.18
N ARG A 117 -7.55 -11.40 -26.95
CA ARG A 117 -7.41 -11.62 -28.40
C ARG A 117 -5.96 -11.95 -28.77
N THR A 118 -5.79 -12.85 -29.73
CA THR A 118 -4.49 -13.19 -30.31
C THR A 118 -4.38 -12.64 -31.74
N PHE A 119 -3.36 -11.84 -32.00
CA PHE A 119 -3.00 -11.37 -33.34
C PHE A 119 -1.71 -12.05 -33.78
N LYS A 120 -1.61 -12.43 -35.07
CA LYS A 120 -0.46 -13.19 -35.57
C LYS A 120 0.04 -12.63 -36.90
N PHE A 121 1.35 -12.41 -36.98
CA PHE A 121 2.05 -11.84 -38.12
C PHE A 121 3.00 -12.89 -38.71
N VAL A 122 2.79 -13.25 -39.98
CA VAL A 122 3.61 -14.26 -40.67
C VAL A 122 4.36 -13.58 -41.81
N TYR A 123 5.68 -13.74 -41.87
CA TYR A 123 6.55 -13.05 -42.83
C TYR A 123 7.80 -13.87 -43.15
N THR A 124 8.47 -13.54 -44.26
CA THR A 124 9.70 -14.21 -44.70
C THR A 124 10.88 -13.24 -44.73
N LEU A 125 11.97 -13.61 -44.05
CA LEU A 125 13.27 -12.97 -44.15
C LEU A 125 14.15 -13.77 -45.14
N PRO A 126 14.55 -13.21 -46.29
CA PRO A 126 15.30 -13.95 -47.31
C PRO A 126 16.78 -14.18 -46.96
N GLU A 127 17.37 -13.37 -46.08
CA GLU A 127 18.79 -13.44 -45.71
C GLU A 127 18.92 -13.62 -44.18
N ALA A 128 18.35 -14.70 -43.65
CA ALA A 128 18.25 -14.93 -42.20
C ALA A 128 19.57 -15.37 -41.57
N ILE A 129 20.44 -16.05 -42.34
CA ILE A 129 21.73 -16.60 -41.87
C ILE A 129 22.92 -15.98 -42.60
N LYS A 130 24.11 -16.16 -42.01
CA LYS A 130 25.40 -15.98 -42.68
C LYS A 130 26.09 -17.34 -42.80
N VAL A 131 26.54 -17.69 -43.99
CA VAL A 131 27.30 -18.92 -44.25
C VAL A 131 28.78 -18.57 -44.45
N TYR A 132 29.62 -19.18 -43.63
CA TYR A 132 31.09 -19.11 -43.68
C TYR A 132 31.66 -20.46 -44.11
N ASP A 133 32.95 -20.52 -44.42
CA ASP A 133 33.61 -21.76 -44.88
C ASP A 133 33.57 -22.92 -43.84
N ASP A 134 33.37 -22.61 -42.55
CA ASP A 134 33.39 -23.59 -41.45
C ASP A 134 32.15 -23.59 -40.53
N VAL A 135 31.21 -22.64 -40.71
CA VAL A 135 30.01 -22.50 -39.86
C VAL A 135 28.89 -21.72 -40.57
N ALA A 136 27.64 -22.14 -40.38
CA ALA A 136 26.47 -21.32 -40.65
C ALA A 136 25.95 -20.69 -39.35
N GLN A 137 25.66 -19.38 -39.38
CA GLN A 137 25.28 -18.58 -38.21
C GLN A 137 23.90 -17.97 -38.41
N LEU A 138 22.94 -18.30 -37.54
CA LEU A 138 21.80 -17.44 -37.25
C LEU A 138 22.15 -16.59 -36.01
N ASN A 139 22.02 -15.27 -36.11
CA ASN A 139 22.15 -14.38 -34.95
C ASN A 139 21.14 -13.24 -35.09
N ARG A 140 20.12 -13.21 -34.22
CA ARG A 140 19.00 -12.28 -34.29
C ARG A 140 18.32 -12.10 -32.93
N LYS A 141 17.96 -10.84 -32.61
CA LYS A 141 16.92 -10.50 -31.62
C LYS A 141 15.58 -10.94 -32.16
N MET A 142 15.12 -12.10 -31.66
CA MET A 142 13.82 -12.70 -31.99
C MET A 142 12.69 -12.02 -31.21
N VAL A 143 13.04 -11.29 -30.14
CA VAL A 143 12.18 -10.27 -29.51
C VAL A 143 13.02 -9.01 -29.36
N GLY A 144 12.59 -7.93 -30.02
CA GLY A 144 13.21 -6.60 -29.92
C GLY A 144 12.78 -5.84 -28.68
N GLN A 145 13.21 -4.58 -28.59
CA GLN A 145 13.16 -3.73 -27.41
C GLN A 145 11.93 -2.82 -27.34
N ASP A 146 11.31 -2.52 -28.48
CA ASP A 146 10.37 -1.40 -28.68
C ASP A 146 8.89 -1.76 -28.36
N TRP A 147 8.68 -2.72 -27.45
CA TRP A 147 7.35 -3.09 -26.95
C TRP A 147 6.74 -1.99 -26.06
N GLN A 148 5.45 -1.71 -26.26
CA GLN A 148 4.73 -0.68 -25.49
C GLN A 148 4.56 -1.06 -24.01
N GLN A 149 4.48 -2.36 -23.71
CA GLN A 149 4.23 -2.92 -22.38
C GLN A 149 5.07 -4.18 -22.14
N GLY A 150 5.17 -4.61 -20.88
CA GLY A 150 5.81 -5.88 -20.55
C GLY A 150 4.99 -7.08 -21.06
N VAL A 151 5.68 -8.19 -21.29
CA VAL A 151 5.10 -9.45 -21.75
C VAL A 151 5.28 -10.51 -20.67
N SER A 152 4.21 -11.17 -20.25
CA SER A 152 4.24 -12.07 -19.09
C SER A 152 5.01 -13.36 -19.39
N THR A 153 4.75 -13.97 -20.56
CA THR A 153 5.46 -15.14 -21.07
C THR A 153 5.98 -14.89 -22.48
N VAL A 154 7.27 -15.11 -22.74
CA VAL A 154 7.86 -15.13 -24.07
C VAL A 154 8.36 -16.53 -24.39
N LYS A 155 8.00 -17.05 -25.57
CA LYS A 155 8.51 -18.31 -26.12
C LYS A 155 8.94 -18.11 -27.56
N VAL A 156 10.16 -18.53 -27.92
CA VAL A 156 10.66 -18.56 -29.29
C VAL A 156 11.03 -19.99 -29.66
N THR A 157 10.55 -20.46 -30.81
CA THR A 157 10.73 -21.82 -31.30
C THR A 157 11.35 -21.75 -32.70
N ILE A 158 12.57 -22.25 -32.88
CA ILE A 158 13.31 -22.16 -34.15
C ILE A 158 13.56 -23.59 -34.67
N GLU A 159 12.89 -23.94 -35.77
CA GLU A 159 13.07 -25.21 -36.47
C GLU A 159 14.18 -25.09 -37.53
N ILE A 160 15.11 -26.05 -37.51
CA ILE A 160 16.27 -26.14 -38.40
C ILE A 160 15.95 -27.14 -39.52
N PRO A 161 16.36 -26.92 -40.79
CA PRO A 161 15.94 -27.72 -41.97
C PRO A 161 16.63 -29.09 -42.09
N VAL A 162 16.75 -29.79 -40.96
CA VAL A 162 17.25 -31.17 -40.83
C VAL A 162 16.12 -32.11 -40.35
N PRO A 163 16.21 -33.42 -40.64
CA PRO A 163 15.29 -34.42 -40.08
C PRO A 163 15.24 -34.41 -38.54
N LYS A 164 14.13 -34.87 -37.95
CA LYS A 164 13.94 -34.93 -36.48
C LYS A 164 14.90 -35.88 -35.77
N ASP A 165 15.42 -36.86 -36.49
CA ASP A 165 16.41 -37.86 -36.08
C ASP A 165 17.87 -37.47 -36.40
N TYR A 166 18.11 -36.25 -36.88
CA TYR A 166 19.45 -35.70 -37.08
C TYR A 166 20.19 -35.49 -35.74
N ASP A 167 21.50 -35.74 -35.73
CA ASP A 167 22.36 -35.56 -34.55
C ASP A 167 22.60 -34.07 -34.24
N ASN A 168 21.74 -33.50 -33.38
CA ASN A 168 21.82 -32.10 -32.99
C ASN A 168 23.00 -31.76 -32.05
N SER A 169 23.94 -32.68 -31.79
CA SER A 169 25.11 -32.41 -30.94
C SER A 169 26.01 -31.30 -31.51
N ASN A 170 26.21 -31.27 -32.83
CA ASN A 170 27.00 -30.24 -33.53
C ASN A 170 26.26 -28.90 -33.73
N ILE A 171 24.95 -28.84 -33.43
CA ILE A 171 24.17 -27.60 -33.43
C ILE A 171 24.35 -26.93 -32.06
N LEU A 172 25.01 -25.76 -32.03
CA LEU A 172 25.34 -25.08 -30.78
C LEU A 172 24.42 -23.87 -30.60
N VAL A 173 23.81 -23.77 -29.42
CA VAL A 173 22.76 -22.78 -29.14
C VAL A 173 23.11 -21.91 -27.96
N PHE A 174 22.95 -20.61 -28.15
CA PHE A 174 23.26 -19.56 -27.17
C PHE A 174 22.09 -18.57 -27.13
N GLY A 175 21.89 -17.98 -25.95
CA GLY A 175 20.76 -17.09 -25.66
C GLY A 175 21.20 -15.86 -24.89
N HIS A 176 20.71 -14.71 -25.30
CA HIS A 176 21.15 -13.40 -24.84
C HIS A 176 19.94 -12.53 -24.49
N GLY A 177 20.00 -11.83 -23.35
CA GLY A 177 18.87 -11.08 -22.81
C GLY A 177 18.82 -11.14 -21.27
N PRO A 178 17.63 -10.92 -20.66
CA PRO A 178 17.48 -11.00 -19.20
C PRO A 178 17.90 -12.35 -18.63
N LEU A 179 18.57 -12.32 -17.48
CA LEU A 179 19.16 -13.51 -16.84
C LEU A 179 18.14 -14.56 -16.34
N THR A 180 16.84 -14.29 -16.49
CA THR A 180 15.72 -15.19 -16.20
C THR A 180 15.35 -16.09 -17.38
N GLY A 181 15.71 -15.75 -18.62
CA GLY A 181 15.39 -16.56 -19.80
C GLY A 181 16.29 -17.81 -19.91
N GLU A 182 15.77 -18.85 -20.57
CA GLU A 182 16.38 -20.18 -20.74
C GLU A 182 16.25 -20.68 -22.19
N VAL A 183 17.23 -21.43 -22.70
CA VAL A 183 17.23 -22.09 -24.02
C VAL A 183 17.44 -23.61 -23.93
N ASP A 184 16.63 -24.36 -24.65
CA ASP A 184 16.65 -25.83 -24.77
C ASP A 184 16.86 -26.27 -26.24
N LYS A 185 17.35 -27.49 -26.45
CA LYS A 185 17.29 -28.20 -27.75
C LYS A 185 16.36 -29.41 -27.66
N VAL A 186 15.45 -29.55 -28.61
CA VAL A 186 14.49 -30.67 -28.72
C VAL A 186 14.38 -31.09 -30.18
N GLU A 187 14.82 -32.31 -30.52
CA GLU A 187 14.87 -32.81 -31.90
C GLU A 187 15.62 -31.82 -32.84
N ASN A 188 15.02 -31.45 -33.98
CA ASN A 188 15.52 -30.44 -34.92
C ASN A 188 15.19 -28.98 -34.52
N THR A 189 14.73 -28.75 -33.29
CA THR A 189 14.15 -27.48 -32.84
C THR A 189 14.87 -26.90 -31.63
N VAL A 190 15.09 -25.58 -31.62
CA VAL A 190 15.64 -24.81 -30.51
C VAL A 190 14.53 -24.01 -29.86
N VAL A 191 14.40 -24.08 -28.52
CA VAL A 191 13.30 -23.45 -27.77
C VAL A 191 13.86 -22.50 -26.74
N TYR A 192 13.63 -21.20 -26.92
CA TYR A 192 13.92 -20.16 -25.94
C TYR A 192 12.65 -19.84 -25.14
N LYS A 193 12.80 -19.53 -23.85
CA LYS A 193 11.73 -19.04 -22.96
C LYS A 193 12.24 -17.85 -22.17
N LEU A 194 11.37 -16.89 -21.85
CA LEU A 194 11.66 -15.75 -21.00
C LEU A 194 10.37 -15.28 -20.31
N ASP A 195 10.32 -15.37 -18.98
CA ASP A 195 9.20 -14.89 -18.19
C ASP A 195 9.45 -13.45 -17.73
N ASN A 196 8.40 -12.62 -17.74
CA ASN A 196 8.41 -11.20 -17.33
C ASN A 196 9.43 -10.35 -18.13
N TYR A 197 9.27 -10.31 -19.45
CA TYR A 197 9.98 -9.36 -20.31
C TYR A 197 9.50 -7.93 -20.02
N TYR A 198 10.42 -6.96 -19.89
CA TYR A 198 10.11 -5.53 -19.73
C TYR A 198 10.49 -4.70 -20.97
N PRO A 199 9.78 -3.60 -21.29
CA PRO A 199 10.17 -2.69 -22.37
C PRO A 199 11.63 -2.23 -22.25
N GLY A 200 12.40 -2.42 -23.32
CA GLY A 200 13.85 -2.19 -23.34
C GLY A 200 14.72 -3.45 -23.21
N ASP A 201 14.18 -4.57 -22.71
CA ASP A 201 14.86 -5.88 -22.76
C ASP A 201 14.94 -6.41 -24.20
N PHE A 202 15.58 -7.55 -24.43
CA PHE A 202 15.53 -8.29 -25.70
C PHE A 202 15.66 -9.79 -25.47
N LEU A 203 15.28 -10.59 -26.47
CA LEU A 203 15.62 -12.01 -26.54
C LEU A 203 16.35 -12.25 -27.87
N GLU A 204 17.64 -12.53 -27.80
CA GLU A 204 18.49 -12.85 -28.95
C GLU A 204 18.86 -14.33 -28.97
N ALA A 205 18.60 -14.94 -30.12
CA ALA A 205 18.97 -16.30 -30.46
C ALA A 205 20.24 -16.27 -31.31
N HIS A 206 21.30 -16.92 -30.82
CA HIS A 206 22.53 -17.13 -31.55
C HIS A 206 22.75 -18.65 -31.70
N ILE A 207 22.75 -19.13 -32.94
CA ILE A 207 22.80 -20.55 -33.28
C ILE A 207 23.91 -20.78 -34.32
N LEU A 208 24.80 -21.71 -34.01
CA LEU A 208 25.88 -22.16 -34.90
C LEU A 208 25.56 -23.55 -35.44
N MET A 209 25.69 -23.72 -36.76
CA MET A 209 25.26 -24.89 -37.53
C MET A 209 26.35 -25.32 -38.52
N GLU A 210 26.24 -26.53 -39.04
CA GLU A 210 27.08 -27.03 -40.14
C GLU A 210 26.64 -26.37 -41.47
N PRO A 211 27.56 -25.80 -42.28
CA PRO A 211 27.21 -25.20 -43.59
C PRO A 211 26.42 -26.14 -44.51
N GLU A 212 26.71 -27.44 -44.45
CA GLU A 212 26.13 -28.51 -45.27
C GLU A 212 24.61 -28.67 -45.11
N ILE A 213 24.04 -28.16 -44.00
CA ILE A 213 22.59 -28.11 -43.77
C ILE A 213 21.89 -27.23 -44.82
N PHE A 214 22.56 -26.17 -45.28
CA PHE A 214 22.03 -25.16 -46.19
C PHE A 214 22.39 -25.48 -47.66
N SER A 215 22.00 -26.69 -48.08
CA SER A 215 22.35 -27.28 -49.38
C SER A 215 21.82 -26.52 -50.62
N GLU A 216 21.00 -25.49 -50.42
CA GLU A 216 20.36 -24.69 -51.48
C GLU A 216 20.74 -23.19 -51.37
N PHE A 217 21.66 -22.84 -50.46
CA PHE A 217 22.15 -21.47 -50.26
C PHE A 217 22.93 -20.94 -51.47
N ASP A 218 22.77 -19.65 -51.77
CA ASP A 218 23.46 -18.97 -52.89
C ASP A 218 24.99 -18.97 -52.69
N PRO A 219 25.77 -19.70 -53.52
CA PRO A 219 27.22 -19.79 -53.36
C PRO A 219 27.94 -18.45 -53.52
N SER A 220 27.31 -17.45 -54.17
CA SER A 220 27.88 -16.10 -54.32
C SER A 220 27.78 -15.24 -53.07
N LYS A 221 26.98 -15.66 -52.07
CA LYS A 221 26.81 -14.99 -50.77
C LYS A 221 27.64 -15.63 -49.64
N VAL A 222 28.36 -16.72 -49.91
CA VAL A 222 29.22 -17.39 -48.92
C VAL A 222 30.40 -16.49 -48.57
N ILE A 223 30.65 -16.31 -47.28
CA ILE A 223 31.73 -15.46 -46.77
C ILE A 223 32.96 -16.32 -46.57
N HIS A 224 33.91 -16.24 -47.51
CA HIS A 224 35.13 -17.05 -47.51
C HIS A 224 36.15 -16.62 -46.42
N LYS A 225 35.82 -16.97 -45.17
CA LYS A 225 36.66 -16.89 -43.97
C LYS A 225 36.16 -17.93 -42.96
N ASN A 226 37.05 -18.68 -42.32
CA ASN A 226 36.72 -19.47 -41.13
C ASN A 226 36.35 -18.56 -39.94
N MET A 227 35.22 -18.83 -39.30
CA MET A 227 34.65 -18.05 -38.19
C MET A 227 34.32 -18.89 -36.94
N LYS A 228 34.22 -20.22 -37.03
CA LYS A 228 33.65 -21.06 -35.96
C LYS A 228 34.32 -20.86 -34.61
N GLN A 229 35.65 -20.83 -34.58
CA GLN A 229 36.40 -20.61 -33.33
C GLN A 229 36.26 -19.18 -32.79
N GLU A 230 36.22 -18.16 -33.65
CA GLU A 230 36.10 -16.76 -33.23
C GLU A 230 34.74 -16.47 -32.57
N LEU A 231 33.69 -17.15 -33.05
CA LEU A 231 32.35 -17.13 -32.44
C LEU A 231 32.31 -17.94 -31.12
N LEU A 232 32.92 -19.13 -31.07
CA LEU A 232 33.01 -19.91 -29.83
C LEU A 232 33.79 -19.19 -28.73
N ASP A 233 34.89 -18.52 -29.08
CA ASP A 233 35.67 -17.72 -28.14
C ASP A 233 34.88 -16.50 -27.65
N MET A 234 33.92 -15.98 -28.43
CA MET A 234 32.99 -14.93 -27.99
C MET A 234 31.99 -15.46 -26.97
N GLU A 235 31.33 -16.57 -27.28
CA GLU A 235 30.32 -17.17 -26.41
C GLU A 235 30.90 -17.65 -25.08
N ALA A 236 32.12 -18.20 -25.09
CA ALA A 236 32.84 -18.54 -23.86
C ALA A 236 33.01 -17.32 -22.94
N ARG A 237 33.36 -16.15 -23.48
CA ARG A 237 33.50 -14.90 -22.70
C ARG A 237 32.16 -14.39 -22.16
N LEU A 238 31.12 -14.35 -23.00
CA LEU A 238 29.78 -13.89 -22.60
C LEU A 238 29.17 -14.79 -21.53
N ALA A 239 29.38 -16.10 -21.65
CA ALA A 239 28.90 -17.06 -20.68
C ALA A 239 29.73 -17.07 -19.37
N ASP A 240 31.05 -16.89 -19.44
CA ASP A 240 31.88 -16.70 -18.23
C ASP A 240 31.52 -15.41 -17.48
N GLU A 241 31.25 -14.31 -18.19
CA GLU A 241 30.79 -13.05 -17.59
C GLU A 241 29.40 -13.22 -16.94
N ALA A 242 28.44 -13.80 -17.64
CA ALA A 242 27.09 -14.04 -17.11
C ALA A 242 27.06 -15.09 -15.99
N ASN A 243 27.98 -16.06 -16.00
CA ASN A 243 28.17 -16.99 -14.90
C ASN A 243 28.84 -16.31 -13.71
N ALA A 244 29.80 -15.40 -13.91
CA ALA A 244 30.41 -14.61 -12.84
C ALA A 244 29.40 -13.63 -12.24
N GLU A 245 28.54 -12.98 -13.03
CA GLU A 245 27.45 -12.15 -12.54
C GLU A 245 26.48 -12.97 -11.68
N ARG A 246 26.05 -14.14 -12.18
CA ARG A 246 25.21 -15.06 -11.40
C ARG A 246 25.90 -15.65 -10.19
N GLU A 247 27.18 -15.96 -10.24
CA GLU A 247 27.92 -16.49 -9.09
C GLU A 247 28.15 -15.39 -8.04
N ASN A 248 28.32 -14.13 -8.45
CA ASN A 248 28.29 -12.98 -7.54
C ASN A 248 26.91 -12.78 -6.93
N ALA A 249 25.82 -12.94 -7.70
CA ALA A 249 24.46 -12.99 -7.16
C ALA A 249 24.26 -14.17 -6.19
N LEU A 250 24.87 -15.33 -6.43
CA LEU A 250 24.80 -16.49 -5.53
C LEU A 250 25.64 -16.28 -4.27
N LYS A 251 26.81 -15.68 -4.39
CA LYS A 251 27.68 -15.33 -3.26
C LYS A 251 27.05 -14.25 -2.41
N ARG A 252 26.27 -13.33 -3.00
CA ARG A 252 25.34 -12.44 -2.28
C ARG A 252 24.26 -13.26 -1.58
N GLU A 253 23.41 -14.00 -2.31
CA GLU A 253 22.32 -14.82 -1.76
C GLU A 253 22.78 -15.79 -0.65
N GLU A 254 23.93 -16.44 -0.80
CA GLU A 254 24.54 -17.30 0.22
C GLU A 254 25.18 -16.54 1.37
N ALA A 255 25.82 -15.38 1.15
CA ALA A 255 26.31 -14.55 2.23
C ALA A 255 25.13 -14.03 3.06
N TYR A 256 24.07 -13.60 2.40
CA TYR A 256 22.78 -13.23 2.98
C TYR A 256 22.16 -14.41 3.74
N LYS A 257 22.17 -15.63 3.21
CA LYS A 257 21.70 -16.84 3.89
C LYS A 257 22.55 -17.20 5.12
N LYS A 258 23.88 -17.13 5.03
CA LYS A 258 24.83 -17.36 6.14
C LYS A 258 24.76 -16.25 7.19
N LEU A 259 24.44 -15.02 6.78
CA LEU A 259 24.12 -13.91 7.67
C LEU A 259 22.74 -14.11 8.32
N ASN A 260 21.75 -14.65 7.60
CA ASN A 260 20.40 -14.95 8.12
C ASN A 260 20.43 -16.09 9.16
N GLU A 261 21.18 -17.17 8.91
CA GLU A 261 21.43 -18.24 9.89
C GLU A 261 22.00 -17.71 11.21
N LYS A 262 22.84 -16.67 11.18
CA LYS A 262 23.37 -15.98 12.37
C LYS A 262 22.54 -14.76 12.81
N ALA A 263 21.64 -14.25 11.98
CA ALA A 263 20.87 -13.03 12.24
C ALA A 263 19.98 -13.21 13.47
N ASN A 264 19.39 -14.38 13.66
CA ASN A 264 18.59 -14.68 14.85
C ASN A 264 19.38 -14.54 16.16
N LEU A 265 20.70 -14.80 16.15
CA LEU A 265 21.58 -14.56 17.30
C LEU A 265 21.98 -13.08 17.45
N VAL A 266 22.30 -12.40 16.34
CA VAL A 266 22.69 -10.98 16.35
C VAL A 266 21.50 -10.09 16.76
N PHE A 267 20.36 -10.25 16.10
CA PHE A 267 19.10 -9.59 16.42
C PHE A 267 18.62 -9.93 17.84
N GLY A 268 18.83 -11.18 18.30
CA GLY A 268 18.58 -11.57 19.68
C GLY A 268 19.40 -10.78 20.71
N ALA A 269 20.67 -10.50 20.40
CA ALA A 269 21.53 -9.65 21.23
C ALA A 269 21.11 -8.17 21.18
N GLU A 270 20.80 -7.64 19.99
CA GLU A 270 20.34 -6.26 19.81
C GLU A 270 19.00 -5.98 20.51
N ALA A 271 18.03 -6.90 20.38
CA ALA A 271 16.75 -6.85 21.08
C ALA A 271 16.94 -6.97 22.61
N SER A 272 17.93 -7.73 23.08
CA SER A 272 18.28 -7.81 24.50
C SER A 272 18.85 -6.49 25.03
N ILE A 273 19.74 -5.84 24.27
CA ILE A 273 20.28 -4.50 24.61
C ILE A 273 19.14 -3.47 24.63
N TRP A 274 18.26 -3.49 23.63
CA TRP A 274 17.08 -2.62 23.58
C TRP A 274 16.14 -2.86 24.78
N ALA A 275 15.91 -4.11 25.17
CA ALA A 275 15.10 -4.44 26.35
C ALA A 275 15.73 -3.92 27.66
N ILE A 276 17.05 -3.98 27.80
CA ILE A 276 17.78 -3.41 28.94
C ILE A 276 17.64 -1.88 28.97
N LEU A 277 17.77 -1.20 27.82
CA LEU A 277 17.56 0.24 27.71
C LEU A 277 16.11 0.62 28.09
N MET A 278 15.12 -0.12 27.60
CA MET A 278 13.71 0.09 27.93
C MET A 278 13.39 -0.19 29.41
N TYR A 279 14.04 -1.18 30.02
CA TYR A 279 13.95 -1.43 31.46
C TYR A 279 14.59 -0.29 32.28
N TYR A 280 15.73 0.25 31.85
CA TYR A 280 16.39 1.40 32.48
C TYR A 280 15.52 2.67 32.39
N ILE A 281 14.96 2.95 31.21
CA ILE A 281 13.95 4.00 30.98
C ILE A 281 12.78 3.79 31.95
N HIS A 282 12.16 2.61 31.97
CA HIS A 282 11.06 2.29 32.89
C HIS A 282 11.46 2.50 34.35
N GLY A 283 12.69 2.15 34.75
CA GLY A 283 13.22 2.37 36.10
C GLY A 283 13.31 3.85 36.48
N ILE A 284 13.78 4.72 35.57
CA ILE A 284 13.78 6.18 35.76
C ILE A 284 12.35 6.71 35.90
N PHE A 285 11.44 6.31 35.00
CA PHE A 285 10.05 6.74 35.06
C PHE A 285 9.36 6.25 36.33
N LYS A 286 9.53 4.99 36.75
CA LYS A 286 8.98 4.45 38.01
C LYS A 286 9.50 5.16 39.25
N ARG A 287 10.72 5.71 39.22
CA ARG A 287 11.28 6.55 40.30
C ARG A 287 10.71 7.97 40.29
N LYS A 288 10.64 8.65 39.13
CA LYS A 288 10.10 10.01 39.01
C LYS A 288 8.57 10.09 39.17
N ASN A 289 7.85 9.06 38.76
CA ASN A 289 6.38 8.98 38.75
C ASN A 289 5.80 8.48 40.09
N LYS A 290 6.63 8.26 41.12
CA LYS A 290 6.15 7.89 42.46
C LYS A 290 5.74 9.16 43.21
N SER A 291 4.43 9.44 43.23
CA SER A 291 3.84 10.47 44.10
C SER A 291 4.31 10.30 45.55
N LYS A 292 4.51 11.43 46.26
CA LYS A 292 4.77 11.42 47.71
C LYS A 292 3.49 11.36 48.56
N ASN A 293 2.33 11.68 47.96
CA ASN A 293 1.03 11.64 48.63
C ASN A 293 0.20 10.52 48.00
N ASN A 294 0.09 9.38 48.70
CA ASN A 294 -0.73 8.22 48.28
C ASN A 294 -1.86 7.91 49.28
N ASP A 295 -1.96 8.66 50.38
CA ASP A 295 -2.72 8.24 51.57
C ASP A 295 -4.22 8.60 51.52
N VAL A 296 -4.65 9.37 50.51
CA VAL A 296 -6.06 9.77 50.31
C VAL A 296 -6.76 8.78 49.38
N LYS A 297 -7.45 7.78 49.96
CA LYS A 297 -8.15 6.72 49.20
C LYS A 297 -9.47 7.20 48.56
N TYR A 298 -10.20 8.08 49.24
CA TYR A 298 -11.51 8.60 48.82
C TYR A 298 -11.57 10.13 49.02
N LEU A 299 -12.36 10.82 48.20
CA LEU A 299 -12.67 12.24 48.36
C LEU A 299 -14.14 12.47 47.99
N ARG A 300 -14.91 13.13 48.87
CA ARG A 300 -16.36 13.40 48.67
C ARG A 300 -16.62 14.66 47.84
N ASP A 301 -15.84 15.70 48.10
CA ASP A 301 -16.00 17.01 47.46
C ASP A 301 -15.15 17.11 46.18
N LEU A 302 -15.47 18.04 45.30
CA LEU A 302 -14.71 18.24 44.07
C LEU A 302 -13.28 18.72 44.39
N PRO A 303 -12.23 18.13 43.78
CA PRO A 303 -10.83 18.54 43.99
C PRO A 303 -10.50 20.00 43.68
N ASP A 304 -11.16 20.58 42.68
CA ASP A 304 -11.00 21.94 42.16
C ASP A 304 -12.15 22.31 41.18
N ASP A 305 -12.01 23.43 40.48
CA ASP A 305 -13.02 24.05 39.59
C ASP A 305 -12.99 23.57 38.12
N SER A 306 -12.16 22.57 37.79
CA SER A 306 -11.90 22.17 36.40
C SER A 306 -13.12 21.59 35.69
N SER A 307 -13.37 22.06 34.46
CA SER A 307 -14.45 21.57 33.60
C SER A 307 -14.40 20.05 33.39
N PRO A 308 -15.54 19.36 33.20
CA PRO A 308 -15.56 17.90 33.04
C PRO A 308 -14.73 17.40 31.86
N ALA A 309 -14.65 18.16 30.76
CA ALA A 309 -13.80 17.83 29.62
C ALA A 309 -12.30 17.87 29.97
N LEU A 310 -11.88 18.82 30.81
CA LEU A 310 -10.51 18.93 31.30
C LEU A 310 -10.18 17.80 32.30
N VAL A 311 -11.11 17.49 33.21
CA VAL A 311 -10.97 16.36 34.15
C VAL A 311 -10.86 15.03 33.42
N GLY A 312 -11.76 14.78 32.46
CA GLY A 312 -11.73 13.60 31.59
C GLY A 312 -10.41 13.53 30.83
N GLY A 313 -10.12 14.51 29.96
CA GLY A 313 -8.93 14.51 29.11
C GLY A 313 -7.59 14.37 29.86
N VAL A 314 -7.50 14.83 31.12
CA VAL A 314 -6.33 14.59 31.98
C VAL A 314 -6.29 13.15 32.54
N MET A 315 -7.44 12.62 33.00
CA MET A 315 -7.56 11.32 33.66
C MET A 315 -7.60 10.12 32.68
N THR A 316 -8.31 10.27 31.57
CA THR A 316 -8.36 9.29 30.45
C THR A 316 -7.13 9.40 29.56
N LYS A 317 -6.47 10.57 29.54
CA LYS A 317 -5.33 10.95 28.68
C LYS A 317 -5.68 11.06 27.19
N SER A 318 -6.95 11.06 26.84
CA SER A 318 -7.46 11.11 25.47
C SER A 318 -8.81 11.81 25.46
N VAL A 319 -8.92 12.93 24.74
CA VAL A 319 -10.15 13.73 24.71
C VAL A 319 -11.12 13.10 23.71
N ASN A 320 -12.08 12.31 24.20
CA ASN A 320 -12.91 11.40 23.40
C ASN A 320 -14.42 11.64 23.65
N ASP A 321 -15.22 10.66 23.24
CA ASP A 321 -16.68 10.52 23.38
C ASP A 321 -17.21 10.92 24.78
N ASN A 322 -16.52 10.51 25.84
CA ASN A 322 -16.91 10.78 27.24
C ASN A 322 -16.75 12.25 27.62
N GLU A 323 -15.66 12.89 27.19
CA GLU A 323 -15.39 14.31 27.44
C GLU A 323 -16.40 15.20 26.72
N ILE A 324 -16.81 14.83 25.50
CA ILE A 324 -17.91 15.47 24.76
C ILE A 324 -19.23 15.32 25.54
N LEU A 325 -19.59 14.08 25.87
CA LEU A 325 -20.85 13.74 26.53
C LEU A 325 -20.98 14.40 27.91
N ALA A 326 -19.90 14.44 28.70
CA ALA A 326 -19.88 15.12 29.99
C ALA A 326 -20.02 16.65 29.86
N THR A 327 -19.50 17.24 28.77
CA THR A 327 -19.69 18.68 28.47
C THR A 327 -21.15 18.98 28.14
N ILE A 328 -21.77 18.19 27.25
CA ILE A 328 -23.19 18.35 26.89
C ILE A 328 -24.08 18.23 28.14
N VAL A 329 -23.81 17.25 29.01
CA VAL A 329 -24.58 17.04 30.24
C VAL A 329 -24.36 18.15 31.28
N ASP A 330 -23.18 18.78 31.38
CA ASP A 330 -22.99 19.96 32.25
C ASP A 330 -23.71 21.21 31.72
N LEU A 331 -23.73 21.41 30.40
CA LEU A 331 -24.51 22.48 29.76
C LEU A 331 -26.02 22.29 29.98
N ILE A 332 -26.49 21.04 30.02
CA ILE A 332 -27.87 20.69 30.42
C ILE A 332 -28.10 20.98 31.91
N ARG A 333 -27.19 20.56 32.81
CA ARG A 333 -27.24 20.86 34.26
C ARG A 333 -27.35 22.37 34.54
N ARG A 334 -26.62 23.18 33.77
CA ARG A 334 -26.58 24.65 33.88
C ARG A 334 -27.70 25.35 33.11
N LYS A 335 -28.65 24.61 32.53
CA LYS A 335 -29.80 25.14 31.76
C LYS A 335 -29.40 26.02 30.56
N VAL A 336 -28.20 25.79 30.01
CA VAL A 336 -27.74 26.37 28.75
C VAL A 336 -28.37 25.60 27.59
N LEU A 337 -28.38 24.27 27.70
CA LEU A 337 -29.13 23.36 26.84
C LEU A 337 -30.33 22.78 27.60
N THR A 338 -31.39 22.41 26.89
CA THR A 338 -32.42 21.47 27.36
C THR A 338 -32.40 20.19 26.53
N LEU A 339 -32.93 19.10 27.09
CA LEU A 339 -33.00 17.78 26.46
C LEU A 339 -34.42 17.24 26.59
N GLU A 340 -35.15 17.22 25.49
CA GLU A 340 -36.55 16.78 25.42
C GLU A 340 -36.63 15.42 24.74
N THR A 341 -37.32 14.46 25.37
CA THR A 341 -37.40 13.08 24.88
C THR A 341 -38.86 12.66 24.70
N SER A 342 -39.19 12.31 23.45
CA SER A 342 -40.45 11.69 23.06
C SER A 342 -40.19 10.22 22.69
N ASP A 343 -41.25 9.44 22.46
CA ASP A 343 -41.09 8.10 21.87
C ASP A 343 -40.54 8.19 20.44
N LYS A 344 -40.94 9.24 19.69
CA LYS A 344 -40.49 9.45 18.30
C LYS A 344 -39.12 10.11 18.20
N ASN A 345 -38.85 11.21 18.90
CA ASN A 345 -37.66 12.06 18.70
C ASN A 345 -36.88 12.24 20.02
N THR A 346 -35.62 12.70 19.96
CA THR A 346 -34.84 13.06 21.17
C THR A 346 -34.02 14.31 20.88
N ILE A 347 -34.49 15.46 21.34
CA ILE A 347 -34.06 16.78 20.87
C ILE A 347 -33.24 17.49 21.95
N ILE A 348 -32.05 17.98 21.58
CA ILE A 348 -31.28 18.95 22.37
C ILE A 348 -31.59 20.35 21.83
N THR A 349 -31.89 21.32 22.69
CA THR A 349 -32.23 22.69 22.31
C THR A 349 -31.36 23.69 23.09
N LEU A 350 -30.89 24.76 22.42
CA LEU A 350 -30.19 25.88 23.06
C LEU A 350 -31.20 26.86 23.66
N THR A 351 -31.08 27.13 24.97
CA THR A 351 -32.07 27.91 25.74
C THR A 351 -31.49 28.99 26.65
N GLY A 352 -30.25 28.82 27.11
CA GLY A 352 -29.57 29.79 27.99
C GLY A 352 -28.57 30.69 27.27
N SER A 353 -28.09 31.72 27.97
CA SER A 353 -27.02 32.60 27.50
C SER A 353 -25.68 31.86 27.35
N THR A 354 -24.95 32.16 26.28
CA THR A 354 -23.62 31.62 25.98
C THR A 354 -22.48 32.54 26.46
N ASP A 355 -22.79 33.73 26.99
CA ASP A 355 -21.82 34.81 27.30
C ASP A 355 -20.75 34.44 28.34
N LYS A 356 -21.01 33.38 29.13
CA LYS A 356 -20.13 32.89 30.21
C LYS A 356 -19.53 31.51 29.90
N LEU A 357 -19.57 31.07 28.65
CA LEU A 357 -19.01 29.79 28.23
C LEU A 357 -17.54 29.91 27.82
N SER A 358 -16.77 28.88 28.13
CA SER A 358 -15.39 28.70 27.67
C SER A 358 -15.30 28.45 26.16
N ALA A 359 -14.09 28.53 25.61
CA ALA A 359 -13.83 28.24 24.20
C ALA A 359 -14.22 26.79 23.83
N GLN A 360 -13.98 25.83 24.74
CA GLN A 360 -14.37 24.44 24.54
C GLN A 360 -15.89 24.21 24.60
N GLU A 361 -16.62 24.84 25.52
CA GLU A 361 -18.08 24.71 25.59
C GLU A 361 -18.77 25.30 24.34
N ASN A 362 -18.33 26.48 23.89
CA ASN A 362 -18.84 27.09 22.66
C ASN A 362 -18.56 26.23 21.42
N ALA A 363 -17.42 25.54 21.34
CA ALA A 363 -17.13 24.64 20.22
C ALA A 363 -18.02 23.39 20.20
N ILE A 364 -18.44 22.86 21.37
CA ILE A 364 -19.43 21.78 21.43
C ILE A 364 -20.80 22.25 20.95
N ILE A 365 -21.23 23.45 21.34
CA ILE A 365 -22.49 24.04 20.83
C ILE A 365 -22.40 24.25 19.31
N ASP A 366 -21.30 24.79 18.79
CA ASP A 366 -21.12 25.03 17.36
C ASP A 366 -21.04 23.74 16.52
N ILE A 367 -20.61 22.62 17.11
CA ILE A 367 -20.69 21.29 16.45
C ILE A 367 -22.11 20.73 16.53
N TYR A 368 -22.69 20.61 17.73
CA TYR A 368 -23.92 19.85 17.93
C TYR A 368 -25.19 20.64 17.58
N ILE A 369 -25.21 21.96 17.73
CA ILE A 369 -26.38 22.79 17.43
C ILE A 369 -26.30 23.43 16.04
N ASN A 370 -25.11 23.82 15.55
CA ASN A 370 -24.98 24.50 14.26
C ASN A 370 -24.59 23.58 13.08
N ASP A 371 -23.60 22.70 13.24
CA ASP A 371 -23.16 21.80 12.16
C ASP A 371 -24.05 20.56 12.02
N PHE A 372 -24.58 20.05 13.13
CA PHE A 372 -25.44 18.87 13.18
C PHE A 372 -26.94 19.19 13.34
N GLY A 373 -27.26 20.35 13.90
CA GLY A 373 -28.63 20.83 14.15
C GLY A 373 -29.10 21.91 13.17
N ASP A 374 -30.13 22.66 13.54
CA ASP A 374 -30.71 23.77 12.77
C ASP A 374 -30.24 25.18 13.21
N GLY A 375 -29.21 25.26 14.07
CA GLY A 375 -28.76 26.49 14.72
C GLY A 375 -29.51 26.84 16.01
N LYS A 376 -30.53 26.06 16.39
CA LYS A 376 -31.26 26.18 17.65
C LYS A 376 -31.44 24.83 18.37
N SER A 377 -31.56 23.74 17.63
CA SER A 377 -31.84 22.39 18.14
C SER A 377 -31.28 21.27 17.25
N LEU A 378 -31.13 20.07 17.82
CA LEU A 378 -30.67 18.83 17.16
C LEU A 378 -31.55 17.65 17.61
N ASP A 379 -32.15 16.91 16.68
CA ASP A 379 -32.73 15.59 16.97
C ASP A 379 -31.70 14.47 16.82
N LEU A 380 -31.36 13.82 17.93
CA LEU A 380 -30.35 12.77 18.00
C LEU A 380 -30.71 11.53 17.17
N LYS A 381 -31.98 11.33 16.79
CA LYS A 381 -32.37 10.21 15.91
C LYS A 381 -32.23 10.52 14.43
N SER A 382 -32.29 11.78 13.99
CA SER A 382 -32.11 12.14 12.57
C SER A 382 -30.65 12.02 12.12
N PHE A 383 -29.71 12.06 13.08
CA PHE A 383 -28.27 12.02 12.83
C PHE A 383 -27.76 10.76 12.08
N GLY A 384 -28.56 9.70 11.98
CA GLY A 384 -28.23 8.50 11.20
C GLY A 384 -28.04 8.73 9.69
N PHE A 385 -28.25 9.95 9.18
CA PHE A 385 -28.13 10.30 7.76
C PHE A 385 -26.68 10.49 7.26
N PHE A 386 -25.72 10.78 8.15
CA PHE A 386 -24.34 11.06 7.76
C PHE A 386 -23.47 9.79 7.71
N SER A 387 -23.29 9.22 6.51
CA SER A 387 -22.39 8.08 6.29
C SER A 387 -20.89 8.43 6.48
N LYS A 388 -20.54 9.72 6.43
CA LYS A 388 -19.23 10.30 6.78
C LYS A 388 -19.44 11.69 7.39
N VAL A 389 -18.69 12.04 8.43
CA VAL A 389 -18.69 13.39 9.02
C VAL A 389 -18.01 14.38 8.06
N PRO A 390 -18.58 15.58 7.80
CA PRO A 390 -17.93 16.59 6.97
C PRO A 390 -16.57 17.03 7.53
N MET A 391 -15.58 17.23 6.64
CA MET A 391 -14.22 17.62 7.03
C MET A 391 -14.17 18.97 7.77
N SER A 392 -15.12 19.87 7.51
CA SER A 392 -15.31 21.11 8.27
C SER A 392 -15.58 20.84 9.75
N THR A 393 -16.50 19.92 10.05
CA THR A 393 -16.94 19.58 11.41
C THR A 393 -15.91 18.71 12.12
N ALA A 394 -15.24 17.80 11.40
CA ALA A 394 -14.08 17.08 11.93
C ALA A 394 -12.98 18.04 12.44
N ARG A 395 -12.67 19.10 11.67
CA ARG A 395 -11.75 20.17 12.11
C ARG A 395 -12.26 20.96 13.31
N LYS A 396 -13.58 21.09 13.51
CA LYS A 396 -14.14 21.67 14.75
C LYS A 396 -13.87 20.77 15.97
N PHE A 397 -13.99 19.44 15.83
CA PHE A 397 -13.61 18.50 16.90
C PHE A 397 -12.11 18.56 17.23
N GLU A 398 -11.24 18.60 16.23
CA GLU A 398 -9.79 18.80 16.42
C GLU A 398 -9.52 20.12 17.18
N LYS A 399 -10.19 21.21 16.77
CA LYS A 399 -10.07 22.52 17.41
C LYS A 399 -10.58 22.53 18.85
N TRP A 400 -11.69 21.85 19.13
CA TRP A 400 -12.23 21.68 20.49
C TRP A 400 -11.23 20.96 21.41
N SER A 401 -10.67 19.83 20.95
CA SER A 401 -9.60 19.11 21.66
C SER A 401 -8.38 20.00 21.89
N SER A 402 -8.01 20.83 20.90
CA SER A 402 -6.90 21.78 21.04
C SER A 402 -7.12 22.83 22.14
N TYR A 403 -8.36 23.27 22.40
CA TYR A 403 -8.67 24.19 23.50
C TYR A 403 -8.48 23.52 24.88
N ILE A 404 -8.86 22.25 25.03
CA ILE A 404 -8.67 21.50 26.28
C ILE A 404 -7.18 21.28 26.53
N ILE A 405 -6.39 20.92 25.50
CA ILE A 405 -4.94 20.80 25.58
C ILE A 405 -4.29 22.15 25.92
N ALA A 406 -4.77 23.26 25.35
CA ALA A 406 -4.31 24.60 25.71
C ALA A 406 -4.64 24.98 27.16
N GLU A 407 -5.78 24.56 27.70
CA GLU A 407 -6.12 24.76 29.11
C GLU A 407 -5.28 23.88 30.05
N MET A 408 -5.02 22.62 29.70
CA MET A 408 -4.06 21.76 30.42
C MET A 408 -2.69 22.44 30.52
N ASN A 409 -2.19 22.95 29.40
CA ASN A 409 -0.94 23.71 29.34
C ASN A 409 -0.99 24.95 30.25
N ARG A 410 -2.07 25.74 30.20
CA ARG A 410 -2.27 26.95 31.01
C ARG A 410 -2.33 26.68 32.52
N LYS A 411 -3.05 25.66 32.99
CA LYS A 411 -3.07 25.29 34.42
C LYS A 411 -1.74 24.65 34.87
N GLY A 412 -0.89 24.23 33.92
CA GLY A 412 0.34 23.47 34.18
C GLY A 412 0.05 21.99 34.50
N LEU A 413 -1.08 21.47 34.02
CA LEU A 413 -1.45 20.05 34.05
C LEU A 413 -0.74 19.32 32.89
N VAL A 414 0.58 19.49 32.83
CA VAL A 414 1.43 18.97 31.77
C VAL A 414 2.32 17.87 32.28
N TYR A 415 2.81 17.05 31.35
CA TYR A 415 3.91 16.14 31.60
C TYR A 415 5.21 16.77 31.11
N GLU A 416 6.27 16.64 31.90
CA GLU A 416 7.60 17.16 31.60
C GLU A 416 8.38 16.17 30.71
N ASN A 417 9.16 16.71 29.77
CA ASN A 417 10.05 15.92 28.90
C ASN A 417 11.32 15.51 29.66
N ILE A 418 12.01 14.48 29.16
CA ILE A 418 13.37 14.14 29.62
C ILE A 418 14.33 15.31 29.28
N GLY A 419 15.25 15.62 30.20
CA GLY A 419 16.20 16.73 30.04
C GLY A 419 17.09 16.60 28.80
N CYS A 420 17.41 17.73 28.16
CA CYS A 420 17.98 17.80 26.81
C CYS A 420 19.19 16.88 26.55
N GLY A 421 20.16 16.79 27.47
CA GLY A 421 21.33 15.91 27.30
C GLY A 421 20.98 14.41 27.18
N MET A 422 19.98 13.93 27.92
CA MET A 422 19.46 12.56 27.78
C MET A 422 18.68 12.39 26.47
N MET A 423 17.94 13.42 26.03
CA MET A 423 17.23 13.42 24.76
C MET A 423 18.21 13.26 23.58
N PHE A 424 19.36 13.95 23.61
CA PHE A 424 20.44 13.77 22.63
C PHE A 424 21.03 12.36 22.64
N ILE A 425 21.29 11.76 23.80
CA ILE A 425 21.82 10.40 23.91
C ILE A 425 20.86 9.37 23.29
N PHE A 426 19.56 9.46 23.60
CA PHE A 426 18.57 8.55 23.01
C PHE A 426 18.30 8.82 21.52
N MET A 427 18.42 10.07 21.05
CA MET A 427 18.37 10.38 19.62
C MET A 427 19.53 9.74 18.86
N LEU A 428 20.75 9.79 19.42
CA LEU A 428 21.92 9.11 18.84
C LEU A 428 21.75 7.59 18.84
N LEU A 429 21.31 6.99 19.96
CA LEU A 429 21.04 5.55 20.03
C LEU A 429 19.92 5.13 19.06
N SER A 430 18.86 5.92 18.94
CA SER A 430 17.79 5.70 17.97
C SER A 430 18.30 5.73 16.53
N ALA A 431 19.14 6.71 16.19
CA ALA A 431 19.74 6.79 14.87
C ALA A 431 20.64 5.57 14.60
N VAL A 432 21.41 5.11 15.58
CA VAL A 432 22.21 3.88 15.48
C VAL A 432 21.33 2.64 15.26
N PHE A 433 20.20 2.48 15.97
CA PHE A 433 19.28 1.36 15.72
C PHE A 433 18.59 1.46 14.33
N ALA A 434 18.14 2.64 13.92
CA ALA A 434 17.42 2.81 12.66
C ALA A 434 18.33 2.72 11.42
N PHE A 435 19.42 3.50 11.39
CA PHE A 435 20.39 3.44 10.28
C PHE A 435 21.23 2.16 10.33
N GLY A 436 21.56 1.65 11.52
CA GLY A 436 22.23 0.35 11.68
C GLY A 436 21.36 -0.79 11.15
N GLY A 437 20.06 -0.82 11.48
CA GLY A 437 19.11 -1.79 10.95
C GLY A 437 18.91 -1.68 9.42
N ILE A 438 18.92 -0.48 8.85
CA ILE A 438 18.89 -0.28 7.38
C ILE A 438 20.18 -0.79 6.73
N ILE A 439 21.34 -0.43 7.28
CA ILE A 439 22.65 -0.85 6.76
C ILE A 439 22.82 -2.37 6.89
N GLN A 440 22.40 -2.97 8.01
CA GLN A 440 22.35 -4.42 8.17
C GLN A 440 21.37 -5.05 7.19
N ALA A 441 20.14 -4.54 7.03
CA ALA A 441 19.18 -5.08 6.07
C ALA A 441 19.74 -5.06 4.63
N ALA A 442 20.45 -3.99 4.23
CA ALA A 442 21.12 -3.91 2.93
C ALA A 442 22.38 -4.81 2.80
N LEU A 443 23.11 -5.04 3.90
CA LEU A 443 24.30 -5.91 3.94
C LEU A 443 23.97 -7.39 4.20
N THR A 444 22.71 -7.73 4.51
CA THR A 444 22.27 -9.10 4.87
C THR A 444 21.08 -9.61 4.05
N GLU A 445 20.41 -8.74 3.28
CA GLU A 445 19.08 -8.92 2.65
C GLU A 445 18.02 -9.60 3.54
N ASN A 446 18.22 -9.57 4.86
CA ASN A 446 17.32 -10.20 5.80
C ASN A 446 16.28 -9.19 6.31
N PRO A 447 14.97 -9.38 6.00
CA PRO A 447 13.92 -8.47 6.43
C PRO A 447 13.79 -8.37 7.97
N LEU A 448 14.38 -9.29 8.75
CA LEU A 448 14.40 -9.19 10.20
C LEU A 448 15.14 -7.93 10.71
N PHE A 449 16.22 -7.48 10.05
CA PHE A 449 16.91 -6.25 10.48
C PHE A 449 16.14 -4.97 10.14
N ILE A 450 15.13 -5.05 9.26
CA ILE A 450 14.18 -3.94 9.06
C ILE A 450 13.41 -3.65 10.35
N PHE A 451 13.25 -4.62 11.27
CA PHE A 451 12.70 -4.35 12.62
C PHE A 451 13.59 -3.45 13.50
N GLY A 452 14.86 -3.23 13.13
CA GLY A 452 15.70 -2.17 13.71
C GLY A 452 15.09 -0.77 13.52
N ILE A 453 14.32 -0.56 12.44
CA ILE A 453 13.60 0.70 12.18
C ILE A 453 12.48 0.94 13.21
N PRO A 454 11.45 0.09 13.39
CA PRO A 454 10.46 0.27 14.46
C PRO A 454 11.07 0.19 15.86
N LEU A 455 12.12 -0.58 16.12
CA LEU A 455 12.82 -0.55 17.42
C LEU A 455 13.49 0.80 17.69
N GLY A 456 14.18 1.38 16.69
CA GLY A 456 14.76 2.71 16.73
C GLY A 456 13.72 3.82 16.84
N ILE A 457 12.61 3.71 16.10
CA ILE A 457 11.45 4.62 16.15
C ILE A 457 10.77 4.56 17.51
N VAL A 458 10.56 3.38 18.09
CA VAL A 458 10.01 3.24 19.46
C VAL A 458 11.02 3.74 20.50
N LEU A 459 12.33 3.62 20.28
CA LEU A 459 13.33 4.26 21.14
C LEU A 459 13.29 5.81 21.02
N PHE A 460 13.12 6.35 19.81
CA PHE A 460 12.97 7.79 19.56
C PHE A 460 11.70 8.35 20.21
N PHE A 461 10.56 7.75 19.92
CA PHE A 461 9.27 8.19 20.48
C PHE A 461 9.19 7.88 21.98
N SER A 462 9.78 6.81 22.52
CA SER A 462 9.86 6.66 23.97
C SER A 462 10.76 7.73 24.60
N ALA A 463 11.90 8.10 24.02
CA ALA A 463 12.71 9.18 24.59
C ALA A 463 12.08 10.59 24.44
N GLY A 464 11.48 10.88 23.29
CA GLY A 464 10.90 12.19 22.95
C GLY A 464 9.46 12.39 23.43
N THR A 465 8.71 11.31 23.67
CA THR A 465 7.33 11.36 24.17
C THR A 465 7.14 10.74 25.55
N ALA A 466 8.10 9.98 26.11
CA ALA A 466 7.99 9.58 27.51
C ALA A 466 8.15 10.82 28.39
N LYS A 467 7.01 11.11 29.00
CA LYS A 467 6.64 12.38 29.57
C LYS A 467 6.27 12.05 30.99
N TYR A 468 7.09 12.44 31.96
CA TYR A 468 6.77 12.14 33.36
C TYR A 468 5.80 13.20 33.86
N PRO A 469 4.78 12.85 34.65
CA PRO A 469 3.85 13.85 35.13
C PRO A 469 4.60 14.90 35.95
N SER A 470 4.37 16.17 35.64
CA SER A 470 4.78 17.24 36.55
C SER A 470 4.13 17.02 37.92
N LYS A 471 4.72 17.60 38.98
CA LYS A 471 4.16 17.46 40.33
C LYS A 471 2.67 17.85 40.37
N LYS A 472 2.27 18.90 39.63
CA LYS A 472 0.88 19.37 39.52
C LYS A 472 -0.07 18.30 38.97
N ILE A 473 0.25 17.67 37.83
CA ILE A 473 -0.65 16.68 37.23
C ILE A 473 -0.65 15.37 38.02
N ALA A 474 0.44 15.03 38.72
CA ALA A 474 0.46 13.91 39.66
C ALA A 474 -0.48 14.16 40.86
N ASP A 475 -0.38 15.33 41.50
CA ASP A 475 -1.26 15.73 42.61
C ASP A 475 -2.74 15.83 42.16
N PHE A 476 -3.01 16.32 40.95
CA PHE A 476 -4.35 16.36 40.33
C PHE A 476 -4.92 14.95 40.14
N ASN A 477 -4.16 14.05 39.51
CA ASN A 477 -4.59 12.67 39.25
C ASN A 477 -4.90 11.90 40.54
N VAL A 478 -4.13 12.10 41.62
CA VAL A 478 -4.42 11.48 42.93
C VAL A 478 -5.78 11.95 43.46
N LYS A 479 -6.06 13.26 43.48
CA LYS A 479 -7.34 13.78 43.99
C LYS A 479 -8.54 13.33 43.14
N TRP A 480 -8.44 13.45 41.81
CA TRP A 480 -9.52 13.04 40.92
C TRP A 480 -9.70 11.52 40.87
N GLN A 481 -8.66 10.72 41.13
CA GLN A 481 -8.82 9.28 41.36
C GLN A 481 -9.51 8.98 42.71
N ALA A 482 -9.20 9.71 43.78
CA ALA A 482 -9.90 9.56 45.07
C ALA A 482 -11.38 9.93 44.97
N PHE A 483 -11.72 10.95 44.17
CA PHE A 483 -13.10 11.30 43.83
C PHE A 483 -13.76 10.23 42.92
N LYS A 484 -13.05 9.71 41.91
CA LYS A 484 -13.50 8.57 41.09
C LYS A 484 -13.76 7.32 41.94
N ASN A 485 -12.96 7.07 42.97
CA ASN A 485 -13.15 5.97 43.92
C ASN A 485 -14.45 6.15 44.71
N PHE A 486 -14.71 7.36 45.24
CA PHE A 486 -15.94 7.69 45.94
C PHE A 486 -17.19 7.50 45.05
N LEU A 487 -17.16 8.00 43.81
CA LEU A 487 -18.23 7.77 42.81
C LEU A 487 -18.35 6.30 42.35
N SER A 488 -17.33 5.48 42.60
CA SER A 488 -17.27 4.06 42.20
C SER A 488 -17.64 3.07 43.29
N ASP A 489 -17.63 3.51 44.54
CA ASP A 489 -17.85 2.69 45.72
C ASP A 489 -19.27 2.96 46.25
N TYR A 490 -20.17 2.05 45.89
CA TYR A 490 -21.59 2.16 46.21
C TYR A 490 -21.83 2.40 47.71
N SER A 491 -21.02 1.79 48.58
CA SER A 491 -21.15 1.94 50.04
C SER A 491 -21.01 3.39 50.49
N GLN A 492 -20.06 4.12 49.90
CA GLN A 492 -19.76 5.50 50.27
C GLN A 492 -20.84 6.48 49.77
N LEU A 493 -21.53 6.16 48.67
CA LEU A 493 -22.68 6.95 48.19
C LEU A 493 -23.92 6.75 49.07
N GLU A 494 -24.11 5.54 49.61
CA GLU A 494 -25.21 5.20 50.53
C GLU A 494 -24.97 5.78 51.94
N GLU A 495 -23.77 5.62 52.49
CA GLU A 495 -23.35 6.22 53.78
C GLU A 495 -23.35 7.75 53.76
N ALA A 496 -23.03 8.38 52.62
CA ALA A 496 -22.97 9.84 52.48
C ALA A 496 -24.33 10.55 52.61
N LYS A 497 -25.45 9.81 52.60
CA LYS A 497 -26.85 10.30 52.73
C LYS A 497 -27.11 11.53 51.85
N ILE A 498 -26.88 11.39 50.54
CA ILE A 498 -26.98 12.49 49.58
C ILE A 498 -28.46 12.80 49.28
N THR A 499 -29.04 13.68 50.06
CA THR A 499 -30.45 14.16 49.92
C THR A 499 -30.64 15.19 48.81
N SER A 500 -29.57 15.86 48.35
CA SER A 500 -29.64 16.93 47.35
C SER A 500 -29.48 16.40 45.92
N ILE A 501 -30.51 16.59 45.09
CA ILE A 501 -30.52 16.23 43.67
C ILE A 501 -29.43 17.00 42.90
N HIS A 502 -29.16 18.27 43.23
CA HIS A 502 -28.11 19.05 42.57
C HIS A 502 -26.70 18.48 42.78
N LEU A 503 -26.46 17.80 43.91
CA LEU A 503 -25.19 17.12 44.14
C LEU A 503 -25.08 15.84 43.30
N TRP A 504 -26.18 15.09 43.12
CA TRP A 504 -26.24 13.97 42.17
C TRP A 504 -26.02 14.42 40.71
N GLU A 505 -26.65 15.52 40.28
CA GLU A 505 -26.45 16.11 38.95
C GLU A 505 -24.98 16.48 38.70
N GLN A 506 -24.34 17.11 39.70
CA GLN A 506 -22.92 17.48 39.64
C GLN A 506 -22.01 16.25 39.65
N TYR A 507 -22.28 15.25 40.49
CA TYR A 507 -21.53 14.00 40.52
C TYR A 507 -21.65 13.20 39.23
N PHE A 508 -22.83 13.19 38.58
CA PHE A 508 -23.05 12.46 37.33
C PHE A 508 -22.25 13.04 36.15
N VAL A 509 -22.18 14.38 36.04
CA VAL A 509 -21.34 15.08 35.03
C VAL A 509 -19.89 14.57 35.08
N TYR A 510 -19.26 14.58 36.27
CA TYR A 510 -17.90 14.07 36.41
C TYR A 510 -17.81 12.55 36.34
N ALA A 511 -18.86 11.81 36.69
CA ALA A 511 -18.91 10.36 36.52
C ALA A 511 -18.85 9.93 35.04
N ILE A 512 -19.42 10.71 34.11
CA ILE A 512 -19.24 10.48 32.66
C ILE A 512 -17.77 10.70 32.29
N ALA A 513 -17.20 11.86 32.60
CA ALA A 513 -15.81 12.19 32.29
C ALA A 513 -14.80 11.20 32.88
N LEU A 514 -15.11 10.62 34.05
CA LEU A 514 -14.30 9.63 34.74
C LEU A 514 -14.60 8.17 34.32
N GLY A 515 -15.57 7.94 33.43
CA GLY A 515 -15.93 6.60 32.93
C GLY A 515 -16.59 5.68 33.97
N VAL A 516 -17.36 6.24 34.90
CA VAL A 516 -18.03 5.52 36.01
C VAL A 516 -19.52 5.88 36.18
N SER A 517 -20.08 6.60 35.20
CA SER A 517 -21.47 7.08 35.13
C SER A 517 -22.51 6.02 35.51
N GLU A 518 -22.41 4.80 34.98
CA GLU A 518 -23.32 3.68 35.31
C GLU A 518 -23.46 3.43 36.82
N LYS A 519 -22.38 3.54 37.58
CA LYS A 519 -22.39 3.26 39.02
C LYS A 519 -23.17 4.32 39.78
N VAL A 520 -22.96 5.58 39.42
CA VAL A 520 -23.71 6.73 39.96
C VAL A 520 -25.20 6.64 39.58
N VAL A 521 -25.53 6.18 38.38
CA VAL A 521 -26.94 5.92 37.97
C VAL A 521 -27.58 4.80 38.79
N LYS A 522 -26.85 3.70 39.03
CA LYS A 522 -27.32 2.58 39.87
C LYS A 522 -27.51 3.02 41.34
N ALA A 523 -26.61 3.85 41.86
CA ALA A 523 -26.73 4.44 43.21
C ALA A 523 -27.90 5.44 43.33
N TYR A 524 -28.07 6.32 42.35
CA TYR A 524 -29.18 7.27 42.33
C TYR A 524 -30.55 6.57 42.29
N LYS A 525 -30.70 5.53 41.45
CA LYS A 525 -31.95 4.73 41.39
C LYS A 525 -32.28 4.10 42.75
N LYS A 526 -31.33 3.40 43.38
CA LYS A 526 -31.57 2.80 44.70
C LYS A 526 -31.83 3.83 45.81
N ALA A 527 -31.24 5.03 45.73
CA ALA A 527 -31.53 6.13 46.66
C ALA A 527 -32.96 6.70 46.52
N LEU A 528 -33.54 6.65 45.32
CA LEU A 528 -34.97 6.90 45.08
C LEU A 528 -35.83 5.75 45.61
N ASP A 529 -35.51 4.51 45.24
CA ASP A 529 -36.26 3.30 45.64
C ASP A 529 -36.34 3.14 47.18
N MET A 530 -35.32 3.61 47.91
CA MET A 530 -35.25 3.62 49.38
C MET A 530 -35.90 4.85 50.04
N GLY A 531 -36.43 5.82 49.27
CA GLY A 531 -37.05 7.03 49.81
C GLY A 531 -36.07 7.97 50.55
N ILE A 532 -34.76 7.84 50.34
CA ILE A 532 -33.73 8.69 50.98
C ILE A 532 -33.78 10.12 50.40
N ILE A 533 -34.20 10.23 49.13
CA ILE A 533 -34.58 11.49 48.47
C ILE A 533 -36.11 11.59 48.53
N THR A 534 -36.65 12.32 49.50
CA THR A 534 -38.11 12.45 49.69
C THR A 534 -38.72 13.57 48.83
N GLU A 535 -39.92 13.32 48.29
CA GLU A 535 -40.77 14.38 47.72
C GLU A 535 -41.29 15.29 48.85
N THR A 536 -40.50 16.30 49.21
CA THR A 536 -40.84 17.22 50.29
C THR A 536 -41.77 18.32 49.78
N HIS A 537 -43.00 18.35 50.30
CA HIS A 537 -44.01 19.41 50.08
C HIS A 537 -44.54 19.60 48.65
N GLY A 538 -45.06 18.54 48.04
CA GLY A 538 -46.09 18.64 46.98
C GLY A 538 -45.63 19.17 45.62
N MET A 539 -44.32 19.26 45.39
CA MET A 539 -43.72 19.68 44.13
C MET A 539 -42.63 18.66 43.75
N SER A 540 -42.84 17.94 42.66
CA SER A 540 -41.98 16.81 42.27
C SER A 540 -40.66 17.30 41.64
N ASN A 541 -39.61 17.41 42.45
CA ASN A 541 -38.28 17.81 41.98
C ASN A 541 -37.72 16.88 40.88
N LEU A 542 -38.19 15.63 40.81
CA LEU A 542 -37.92 14.68 39.72
C LEU A 542 -38.42 15.15 38.34
N ALA A 543 -39.46 15.99 38.30
CA ALA A 543 -39.95 16.60 37.06
C ALA A 543 -39.12 17.81 36.60
N TYR A 544 -38.23 18.34 37.46
CA TYR A 544 -37.47 19.57 37.21
C TYR A 544 -35.95 19.39 37.13
N SER A 545 -35.42 18.18 37.37
CA SER A 545 -34.01 17.86 37.09
C SER A 545 -33.77 17.82 35.57
N PRO A 546 -32.87 18.65 35.01
CA PRO A 546 -32.55 18.62 33.58
C PRO A 546 -31.89 17.29 33.15
N ILE A 547 -31.31 16.56 34.10
CA ILE A 547 -30.61 15.28 33.88
C ILE A 547 -31.50 14.10 34.26
N PHE A 548 -31.98 14.07 35.51
CA PHE A 548 -32.58 12.89 36.13
C PHE A 548 -34.12 12.83 36.04
N ASN A 549 -34.67 13.23 34.90
CA ASN A 549 -36.08 13.01 34.60
C ASN A 549 -36.37 11.55 34.21
N SER A 550 -37.65 11.19 34.05
CA SER A 550 -38.11 9.82 33.77
C SER A 550 -37.58 9.20 32.47
N ASN A 551 -37.14 10.00 31.49
CA ASN A 551 -36.62 9.52 30.20
C ASN A 551 -35.10 9.33 30.17
N PHE A 552 -34.38 9.83 31.18
CA PHE A 552 -32.92 9.91 31.30
C PHE A 552 -32.11 8.72 30.69
N SER A 553 -32.45 7.48 31.06
CA SER A 553 -31.70 6.29 30.60
C SER A 553 -31.83 6.03 29.09
N ARG A 554 -32.90 6.51 28.44
CA ARG A 554 -33.12 6.40 26.99
C ARG A 554 -32.24 7.40 26.23
N SER A 555 -32.22 8.65 26.67
CA SER A 555 -31.52 9.76 26.02
C SER A 555 -29.99 9.59 26.06
N PHE A 556 -29.45 9.06 27.17
CA PHE A 556 -28.02 8.82 27.35
C PHE A 556 -27.44 7.78 26.36
N SER A 557 -28.18 6.69 26.09
CA SER A 557 -27.73 5.62 25.20
C SER A 557 -27.53 6.08 23.75
N ASN A 558 -28.47 6.90 23.25
CA ASN A 558 -28.45 7.41 21.87
C ASN A 558 -27.20 8.28 21.60
N LEU A 559 -26.77 9.08 22.58
CA LEU A 559 -25.58 9.92 22.46
C LEU A 559 -24.28 9.10 22.33
N ASN A 560 -24.16 8.01 23.08
CA ASN A 560 -22.94 7.19 23.09
C ASN A 560 -22.75 6.39 21.77
N GLY A 561 -23.83 5.89 21.17
CA GLY A 561 -23.78 5.12 19.92
C GLY A 561 -23.39 5.91 18.66
N MET A 562 -23.37 7.25 18.76
CA MET A 562 -23.12 8.19 17.66
C MET A 562 -21.63 8.40 17.36
N VAL A 563 -20.77 8.43 18.38
CA VAL A 563 -19.40 8.97 18.25
C VAL A 563 -18.37 7.92 17.78
N SER A 564 -18.54 6.66 18.18
CA SER A 564 -17.54 5.58 18.05
C SER A 564 -17.22 5.03 16.64
N LYS A 565 -17.91 5.46 15.57
CA LYS A 565 -17.94 4.72 14.28
C LYS A 565 -16.90 5.12 13.20
N THR A 566 -15.88 5.91 13.54
CA THR A 566 -15.30 6.87 12.56
C THR A 566 -13.85 6.56 12.05
N ASN A 567 -13.38 5.30 11.84
CA ASN A 567 -11.94 5.01 11.53
C ASN A 567 -11.58 3.66 10.78
N SER A 568 -10.28 3.50 10.37
CA SER A 568 -9.47 2.29 10.00
C SER A 568 -9.45 1.70 8.55
N ARG A 569 -8.37 0.93 8.20
CA ARG A 569 -8.15 -0.16 7.14
C ARG A 569 -6.77 -0.10 6.35
N ALA A 570 -6.10 -1.23 5.93
CA ALA A 570 -4.71 -1.33 5.28
C ALA A 570 -4.28 -2.70 4.53
N ASN A 571 -3.06 -2.83 3.92
CA ASN A 571 -2.61 -3.83 2.83
C ASN A 571 -1.15 -4.52 2.93
N SER A 572 -0.72 -5.44 2.00
CA SER A 572 0.60 -6.23 1.88
C SER A 572 0.71 -7.11 0.54
N THR A 573 1.74 -7.87 -0.03
CA THR A 573 3.25 -8.16 0.00
C THR A 573 3.68 -9.26 -1.09
N ILE A 574 4.95 -9.41 -1.64
CA ILE A 574 5.39 -10.43 -2.71
C ILE A 574 6.95 -10.69 -2.95
N ALA A 575 7.49 -11.81 -3.58
CA ALA A 575 8.86 -12.03 -4.25
C ALA A 575 9.34 -13.51 -4.70
N SER A 576 10.18 -13.78 -5.77
CA SER A 576 11.29 -14.85 -6.02
C SER A 576 11.55 -15.54 -7.47
N THR A 577 12.80 -15.77 -8.02
CA THR A 577 13.19 -16.56 -9.31
C THR A 577 14.67 -17.22 -9.51
N ARG A 578 15.28 -17.50 -10.73
CA ARG A 578 16.37 -18.55 -11.11
C ARG A 578 17.67 -18.22 -12.01
N ARG A 579 18.34 -19.16 -12.79
CA ARG A 579 19.82 -19.24 -13.23
C ARG A 579 20.26 -19.94 -14.60
N SER A 580 21.58 -19.97 -15.00
CA SER A 580 22.15 -20.40 -16.34
C SER A 580 23.33 -21.44 -16.46
N SER A 581 23.87 -21.62 -17.69
CA SER A 581 24.95 -22.52 -18.19
C SER A 581 25.84 -21.85 -19.28
N SER A 582 26.89 -22.52 -19.80
CA SER A 582 27.86 -21.98 -20.81
C SER A 582 28.23 -22.87 -22.02
N SER A 583 27.80 -24.13 -22.09
CA SER A 583 28.40 -25.13 -23.00
C SER A 583 27.77 -25.24 -24.40
N GLY A 584 26.92 -24.30 -24.83
CA GLY A 584 26.18 -24.38 -26.11
C GLY A 584 25.12 -25.49 -26.20
N GLY A 585 24.92 -26.25 -25.11
CA GLY A 585 23.95 -27.35 -25.02
C GLY A 585 22.58 -26.96 -24.46
N GLY A 586 22.42 -25.72 -23.99
CA GLY A 586 21.22 -25.20 -23.33
C GLY A 586 21.46 -24.67 -21.90
N GLY A 587 20.46 -23.99 -21.35
CA GLY A 587 20.45 -23.31 -20.05
C GLY A 587 20.05 -21.84 -20.14
N GLY A 588 20.17 -21.11 -19.03
CA GLY A 588 19.83 -19.69 -18.94
C GLY A 588 20.67 -18.74 -19.82
N PHE A 589 20.16 -17.52 -20.08
CA PHE A 589 20.78 -16.52 -20.98
C PHE A 589 22.05 -15.84 -20.43
N SER A 590 22.78 -15.10 -21.28
CA SER A 590 23.78 -14.10 -20.88
C SER A 590 23.25 -12.66 -20.98
N SER A 591 23.72 -11.76 -20.11
CA SER A 591 23.24 -10.38 -19.96
C SER A 591 23.71 -9.41 -21.06
N GLY A 592 24.58 -9.87 -21.97
CA GLY A 592 25.09 -9.11 -23.10
C GLY A 592 24.67 -9.69 -24.45
N SER A 593 24.56 -8.82 -25.46
CA SER A 593 24.24 -9.18 -26.86
C SER A 593 25.50 -9.62 -27.61
N SER A 594 25.45 -10.76 -28.28
CA SER A 594 26.48 -11.26 -29.22
C SER A 594 26.59 -10.42 -30.50
N GLY A 595 25.58 -9.60 -30.80
CA GLY A 595 25.60 -8.61 -31.89
C GLY A 595 24.56 -8.83 -32.99
N GLY A 596 23.49 -9.59 -32.71
CA GLY A 596 22.38 -9.78 -33.64
C GLY A 596 21.60 -8.49 -33.93
N GLY A 597 21.10 -8.38 -35.16
CA GLY A 597 20.11 -7.36 -35.55
C GLY A 597 18.71 -7.70 -35.01
N GLY A 598 17.71 -6.87 -35.33
CA GLY A 598 16.33 -7.06 -34.85
C GLY A 598 15.97 -6.28 -33.58
N SER A 599 16.80 -5.31 -33.15
CA SER A 599 16.57 -4.55 -31.91
C SER A 599 15.24 -3.79 -31.88
N HIS A 600 14.74 -3.32 -33.02
CA HIS A 600 13.56 -2.45 -33.09
C HIS A 600 12.25 -3.23 -33.32
N GLY A 601 12.26 -4.53 -33.03
CA GLY A 601 11.04 -5.34 -32.98
C GLY A 601 10.19 -4.97 -31.76
N GLY A 602 8.87 -4.94 -31.92
CA GLY A 602 7.96 -4.51 -30.84
C GLY A 602 6.47 -4.62 -31.19
N GLY A 603 5.62 -4.44 -30.18
CA GLY A 603 4.17 -4.46 -30.35
C GLY A 603 3.43 -3.59 -29.34
N GLY A 604 2.21 -3.20 -29.68
CA GLY A 604 1.37 -2.33 -28.86
C GLY A 604 -0.05 -2.12 -29.40
N GLY A 605 -0.82 -1.28 -28.71
CA GLY A 605 -2.23 -0.95 -29.00
C GLY A 605 -2.48 0.56 -29.09
N PHE A 606 -3.48 0.94 -29.88
CA PHE A 606 -3.93 2.32 -30.11
C PHE A 606 -5.46 2.44 -30.15
#